data_AF-A0A653C9D0-F1
#
_entry.id   AF-A0A653C9D0-F1
#
_cell.length_a   1.000
_cell.length_b   1.000
_cell.length_c   1.000
_cell.angle_alpha   90.00
_cell.angle_beta   90.00
_cell.angle_gamma   90.00
#
_symmetry.space_group_name_H-M   'P 1'
#
loop_
_entity.id
_entity.type
_entity.pdbx_description
1 polymer ?
#
loop_
_entity_poly.entity_id
_entity_poly.type
_entity_poly.pdbx_seq_one_letter_code
_entity_poly.pdbx_strand_id
1 'polypeptide(L)'
;MTASYTELIFVGCILLLPFLYESSQKFRYHLKFLLYYTITILNSIILIPVFCIRPKDVRNLLLASDFCKQISRVIGIKWILRGKEHLEKDQACIIISNHQSSIDILV
;
A
#
# COMPACT_ATOMS: atom_id res chain seq x y z
N MET A 1 -5.36 -19.27 -35.22
CA MET A 1 -4.37 -18.53 -34.39
C MET A 1 -3.88 -19.48 -33.32
N THR A 2 -2.68 -20.03 -33.48
CA THR A 2 -2.07 -20.90 -32.46
C THR A 2 -1.41 -20.02 -31.41
N ALA A 3 -1.75 -20.22 -30.13
CA ALA A 3 -1.07 -19.52 -29.04
C ALA A 3 0.43 -19.84 -29.09
N SER A 4 1.26 -18.82 -28.97
CA SER A 4 2.71 -18.99 -28.89
C SER A 4 3.06 -19.73 -27.59
N TYR A 5 4.14 -20.53 -27.60
CA TYR A 5 4.65 -21.16 -26.38
C TYR A 5 4.90 -20.15 -25.26
N THR A 6 5.26 -18.91 -25.60
CA THR A 6 5.44 -17.82 -24.63
C THR A 6 4.14 -17.44 -23.92
N GLU A 7 3.02 -17.39 -24.66
CA GLU A 7 1.70 -17.07 -24.10
C GLU A 7 1.22 -18.19 -23.18
N LEU A 8 1.45 -19.45 -23.59
CA LEU A 8 1.12 -20.63 -22.78
C LEU A 8 1.90 -20.65 -21.46
N ILE A 9 3.21 -20.37 -21.50
CA ILE A 9 4.04 -20.28 -20.29
C ILE A 9 3.54 -19.13 -19.40
N PHE A 10 3.24 -17.97 -19.98
CA PHE A 10 2.77 -16.81 -19.24
C PHE A 10 1.45 -17.08 -18.51
N VAL A 11 0.47 -17.66 -19.21
CA VAL A 11 -0.81 -18.06 -18.61
C VAL A 11 -0.59 -19.11 -17.51
N GLY A 12 0.27 -20.10 -17.74
CA GLY A 12 0.65 -21.09 -16.74
C GLY A 12 1.21 -20.44 -15.47
N CYS A 13 2.11 -19.47 -15.60
CA CYS A 13 2.65 -18.71 -14.47
C CYS A 13 1.55 -17.95 -13.71
N ILE A 14 0.62 -17.29 -14.41
CA ILE A 14 -0.50 -16.58 -13.77
C ILE A 14 -1.37 -17.56 -12.97
N LEU A 15 -1.69 -18.72 -13.54
CA LEU A 15 -2.52 -19.73 -12.88
C LEU A 15 -1.84 -20.36 -11.66
N LEU A 16 -0.50 -20.40 -11.63
CA LEU A 16 0.27 -20.87 -10.48
C LEU A 16 0.28 -19.87 -9.31
N LEU A 17 0.10 -18.57 -9.56
CA LEU A 17 0.20 -17.54 -8.51
C LEU A 17 -0.83 -17.74 -7.37
N PRO A 18 -2.14 -17.95 -7.62
CA PRO A 18 -3.11 -18.22 -6.56
C PRO A 18 -2.77 -19.48 -5.76
N PHE A 19 -2.28 -20.54 -6.43
CA PHE A 19 -1.90 -21.79 -5.77
C PHE A 19 -0.74 -21.57 -4.79
N LEU A 20 0.31 -20.85 -5.22
CA LEU A 20 1.44 -20.50 -4.37
C LEU A 20 1.02 -19.58 -3.21
N TYR A 21 0.10 -18.65 -3.47
CA TYR A 21 -0.42 -17.72 -2.47
C TYR A 21 -1.15 -18.45 -1.33
N GLU A 22 -1.99 -19.42 -1.65
CA GLU A 22 -2.72 -20.19 -0.62
C GLU A 22 -1.83 -21.25 0.05
N SER A 23 -0.88 -21.85 -0.68
CA SER A 23 -0.09 -22.97 -0.18
C SER A 23 1.11 -22.56 0.68
N SER A 24 1.67 -21.35 0.49
CA SER A 24 2.91 -20.93 1.16
C SER A 24 2.78 -19.59 1.88
N GLN A 25 2.88 -19.63 3.21
CA GLN A 25 2.86 -18.44 4.06
C GLN A 25 4.01 -17.47 3.74
N LYS A 26 5.21 -18.00 3.46
CA LYS A 26 6.39 -17.21 3.11
C LYS A 26 6.18 -16.49 1.77
N PHE A 27 5.68 -17.21 0.77
CA PHE A 27 5.39 -16.62 -0.53
C PHE A 27 4.34 -15.52 -0.40
N ARG A 28 3.23 -15.79 0.29
CA ARG A 28 2.18 -14.81 0.56
C ARG A 28 2.71 -13.55 1.26
N TYR A 29 3.55 -13.72 2.27
CA TYR A 29 4.19 -12.62 2.98
C TYR A 29 5.03 -11.75 2.02
N HIS A 30 5.95 -12.35 1.26
CA HIS A 30 6.81 -11.60 0.35
C HIS A 30 6.03 -10.98 -0.80
N LEU A 31 5.00 -11.66 -1.33
CA LEU A 31 4.14 -11.09 -2.36
C LEU A 31 3.41 -9.84 -1.85
N LYS A 32 2.86 -9.88 -0.62
CA LYS A 32 2.21 -8.71 -0.01
C LYS A 32 3.19 -7.54 0.14
N PHE A 33 4.41 -7.79 0.60
CA PHE A 33 5.44 -6.75 0.68
C PHE A 33 5.89 -6.22 -0.68
N LEU A 34 6.01 -7.08 -1.68
CA LEU A 34 6.32 -6.69 -3.05
C LEU A 34 5.23 -5.76 -3.61
N LEU A 35 3.95 -6.16 -3.46
CA LEU A 35 2.81 -5.33 -3.85
C LEU A 35 2.80 -4.00 -3.09
N TYR A 36 3.01 -4.05 -1.77
CA TYR A 36 3.11 -2.86 -0.93
C TYR A 36 4.16 -1.86 -1.46
N TYR A 37 5.42 -2.28 -1.61
CA TYR A 37 6.48 -1.39 -2.06
C TYR A 37 6.25 -0.89 -3.48
N THR A 38 5.82 -1.77 -4.39
CA THR A 38 5.57 -1.39 -5.78
C THR A 38 4.49 -0.30 -5.87
N ILE A 39 3.37 -0.48 -5.17
CA ILE A 39 2.27 0.49 -5.20
C ILE A 39 2.68 1.80 -4.51
N THR A 40 3.39 1.73 -3.39
CA THR A 40 3.89 2.93 -2.69
C THR A 40 4.85 3.75 -3.55
N ILE A 41 5.77 3.09 -4.26
CA ILE A 41 6.71 3.75 -5.18
C ILE A 41 5.95 4.40 -6.35
N LEU A 42 5.03 3.68 -6.98
CA LEU A 42 4.20 4.23 -8.07
C LEU A 42 3.39 5.44 -7.60
N ASN A 43 2.76 5.36 -6.44
CA ASN A 43 2.04 6.50 -5.85
C ASN A 43 2.98 7.67 -5.58
N SER A 44 4.20 7.43 -5.14
CA SER A 44 5.19 8.48 -4.87
C SER A 44 5.60 9.21 -6.15
N ILE A 45 5.81 8.47 -7.25
CA ILE A 45 6.11 9.05 -8.57
C ILE A 45 5.00 9.99 -9.03
N ILE A 46 3.74 9.69 -8.72
CA ILE A 46 2.57 10.51 -9.08
C ILE A 46 2.39 11.69 -8.10
N LEU A 47 2.50 11.44 -6.80
CA LEU A 47 2.18 12.41 -5.76
C LEU A 47 3.27 13.47 -5.58
N ILE A 48 4.56 13.14 -5.75
CA ILE A 48 5.65 14.10 -5.60
C ILE A 48 5.48 15.31 -6.54
N PRO A 49 5.25 15.13 -7.87
CA PRO A 49 4.94 16.25 -8.76
C PRO A 49 3.73 17.09 -8.31
N VAL A 50 2.66 16.45 -7.83
CA VAL A 50 1.47 17.15 -7.32
C VAL A 50 1.83 17.99 -6.09
N PHE A 51 2.64 17.45 -5.17
CA PHE A 51 3.05 18.15 -3.96
C PHE A 51 4.00 19.32 -4.27
N CYS A 52 4.77 19.24 -5.36
CA CYS A 52 5.58 20.36 -5.84
C CYS A 52 4.75 21.57 -6.29
N ILE A 53 3.46 21.40 -6.64
CA ILE A 53 2.55 22.52 -6.96
C ILE A 53 2.18 23.32 -5.70
N ARG A 54 2.13 22.66 -4.54
CA ARG A 54 1.84 23.28 -3.22
C ARG A 54 2.85 22.81 -2.18
N PRO A 55 4.12 23.26 -2.27
CA PRO A 55 5.17 22.77 -1.38
C PRO A 55 4.87 23.16 0.07
N LYS A 56 5.20 22.26 1.00
CA LYS A 56 5.02 22.43 2.47
C LYS A 56 3.56 22.57 2.93
N ASP A 57 2.58 22.33 2.06
CA ASP A 57 1.17 22.30 2.43
C ASP A 57 0.80 20.96 3.08
N VAL A 58 0.35 20.99 4.34
CA VAL A 58 -0.05 19.79 5.09
C VAL A 58 -1.23 19.06 4.45
N ARG A 59 -2.05 19.75 3.66
CA ARG A 59 -3.20 19.13 2.96
C ARG A 59 -2.78 18.11 1.91
N ASN A 60 -1.54 18.17 1.43
CA ASN A 60 -0.96 17.14 0.56
C ASN A 60 -0.97 15.75 1.24
N LEU A 61 -0.82 15.70 2.56
CA LEU A 61 -0.84 14.45 3.31
C LEU A 61 -2.25 13.84 3.38
N LEU A 62 -3.32 14.65 3.26
CA LEU A 62 -4.68 14.13 3.15
C LEU A 62 -4.85 13.33 1.85
N LEU A 63 -4.30 13.85 0.74
CA LEU A 63 -4.29 13.13 -0.53
C LEU A 63 -3.48 11.83 -0.42
N ALA A 64 -2.27 11.87 0.16
CA ALA A 64 -1.47 10.67 0.39
C ALA A 64 -2.22 9.62 1.24
N SER A 65 -2.91 10.06 2.30
CA SER A 65 -3.68 9.18 3.18
C SER A 65 -4.75 8.39 2.41
N ASP A 66 -5.42 9.02 1.44
CA ASP A 66 -6.43 8.34 0.62
C ASP A 66 -5.84 7.23 -0.25
N PHE A 67 -4.61 7.40 -0.77
CA PHE A 67 -3.88 6.34 -1.46
C PHE A 67 -3.45 5.23 -0.48
N CYS A 68 -2.92 5.58 0.70
CA CYS A 68 -2.52 4.62 1.72
C CYS A 68 -3.67 3.69 2.18
N LYS A 69 -4.90 4.22 2.27
CA LYS A 69 -6.10 3.41 2.56
C LYS A 69 -6.32 2.31 1.52
N GLN A 70 -6.09 2.59 0.23
CA GLN A 70 -6.24 1.58 -0.81
C GLN A 70 -5.15 0.52 -0.73
N ILE A 71 -3.90 0.91 -0.47
CA ILE A 71 -2.78 -0.03 -0.29
C ILE A 71 -3.11 -1.02 0.83
N SER A 72 -3.58 -0.51 1.97
CA SER A 72 -3.98 -1.33 3.12
C SER A 72 -5.02 -2.40 2.74
N ARG A 73 -5.99 -2.05 1.90
CA ARG A 73 -7.01 -2.99 1.38
C ARG A 73 -6.39 -4.05 0.46
N VAL A 74 -5.51 -3.64 -0.45
CA VAL A 74 -4.84 -4.55 -1.42
C VAL A 74 -4.02 -5.62 -0.71
N ILE A 75 -3.27 -5.24 0.33
CA ILE A 75 -2.46 -6.20 1.10
C ILE A 75 -3.25 -6.91 2.22
N GLY A 76 -4.53 -6.56 2.37
CA GLY A 76 -5.47 -7.19 3.30
C GLY A 76 -5.21 -6.88 4.77
N ILE A 77 -4.69 -5.69 5.10
CA ILE A 77 -4.56 -5.23 6.48
C ILE A 77 -5.91 -4.70 6.98
N LYS A 78 -6.29 -5.10 8.19
CA LYS A 78 -7.44 -4.56 8.92
C LYS A 78 -6.92 -3.70 10.07
N TRP A 79 -7.23 -2.41 10.02
CA TRP A 79 -6.87 -1.45 11.07
C TRP A 79 -7.94 -1.43 12.16
N ILE A 80 -7.49 -1.34 13.42
CA ILE A 80 -8.36 -1.12 14.58
C ILE A 80 -7.89 0.18 15.23
N LEU A 81 -8.66 1.25 15.04
CA LEU A 81 -8.40 2.53 15.71
C LEU A 81 -9.01 2.48 17.12
N ARG A 82 -8.19 2.79 18.11
CA ARG A 82 -8.62 2.95 19.52
C ARG A 82 -8.32 4.36 19.95
N GLY A 83 -9.17 4.94 20.79
CA GLY A 83 -8.97 6.29 21.32
C GLY A 83 -9.26 7.42 20.31
N LYS A 84 -10.17 7.19 19.36
CA LYS A 84 -10.51 8.15 18.29
C LYS A 84 -10.93 9.52 18.83
N GLU A 85 -11.56 9.55 20.00
CA GLU A 85 -12.01 10.75 20.71
C GLU A 85 -10.87 11.75 21.02
N HIS A 86 -9.62 11.30 21.08
CA HIS A 86 -8.46 12.17 21.28
C HIS A 86 -8.12 12.98 20.01
N LEU A 87 -8.47 12.45 18.82
CA LEU A 87 -8.17 13.03 17.51
C LEU A 87 -9.38 13.71 16.84
N GLU A 88 -10.60 13.55 17.39
CA GLU A 88 -11.81 14.20 16.85
C GLU A 88 -11.92 15.69 17.17
N LYS A 89 -11.10 16.18 18.10
CA LYS A 89 -11.06 17.60 18.47
C LYS A 89 -10.39 18.40 17.35
N ASP A 90 -11.05 19.45 16.87
CA ASP A 90 -10.51 20.37 15.87
C ASP A 90 -9.45 21.30 16.49
N GLN A 91 -8.27 20.74 16.74
CA GLN A 91 -7.12 21.42 17.32
C GLN A 91 -5.83 20.81 16.81
N ALA A 92 -4.75 21.59 16.83
CA ALA A 92 -3.43 21.07 16.52
C ALA A 92 -2.98 20.05 17.58
N CYS A 93 -2.33 18.97 17.14
CA CYS A 93 -1.73 17.97 18.01
C CYS A 93 -0.40 17.48 17.46
N ILE A 94 0.44 16.94 18.33
CA ILE A 94 1.67 16.23 17.93
C ILE A 94 1.38 14.73 18.08
N ILE A 95 1.48 14.00 16.97
CA ILE A 95 1.38 12.54 16.96
C ILE A 95 2.78 11.98 17.22
N ILE A 96 2.90 11.15 18.26
CA ILE A 96 4.13 10.42 18.58
C ILE A 96 3.83 8.94 18.37
N SER A 97 4.53 8.32 17.43
CA SER A 97 4.40 6.90 17.12
C SER A 97 5.75 6.22 17.17
N ASN A 98 5.75 4.93 17.51
CA ASN A 98 6.91 4.08 17.23
C ASN A 98 7.09 3.98 15.71
N HIS A 99 8.34 3.90 15.25
CA HIS A 99 8.67 3.60 13.86
C HIS A 99 9.36 2.23 13.80
N GLN A 100 8.54 1.18 13.69
CA GLN A 100 8.99 -0.20 13.71
C GLN A 100 9.17 -0.77 12.29
N SER A 101 8.47 -0.21 11.30
CA SER A 101 8.49 -0.77 9.95
C SER A 101 8.17 0.27 8.88
N SER A 102 8.42 -0.09 7.62
CA SER A 102 7.98 0.73 6.49
C SER A 102 6.45 0.78 6.34
N ILE A 103 5.70 -0.18 6.89
CA ILE A 103 4.23 -0.20 6.83
C ILE A 103 3.61 0.93 7.65
N ASP A 104 4.36 1.53 8.57
CA ASP A 104 3.89 2.60 9.46
C ASP A 104 3.38 3.82 8.67
N ILE A 105 3.78 4.00 7.41
CA ILE A 105 3.25 5.05 6.51
C ILE A 105 1.76 4.87 6.14
N LEU A 106 1.21 3.67 6.35
CA LEU A 106 -0.18 3.36 6.05
C LEU A 106 -1.14 3.67 7.21
N VAL A 107 -0.59 3.98 8.40
CA VAL A 107 -1.33 4.34 9.62
C VAL A 107 -1.61 5.85 9.63
#